data_AF-A0A0E3V7B7-F1
#
_entry.id   AF-A0A0E3V7B7-F1
#
_cell.length_a   1.000
_cell.length_b   1.000
_cell.length_c   1.000
_cell.angle_alpha   90.00
_cell.angle_beta   90.00
_cell.angle_gamma   90.00
#
_symmetry.space_group_name_H-M   'P 1'
#
loop_
_entity.id
_entity.type
_entity.pdbx_description
1 polymer ?
#
loop_
_entity_poly.entity_id
_entity_poly.type
_entity_poly.pdbx_seq_one_letter_code
_entity_poly.pdbx_strand_id
1 'polypeptide(L)'
;MRVNDEVILFFSVLKWLFIASLIGCLVGFVASGFIRSLHYVIEQSNQYQHIFYLLPLSFFLANLLSQFVLKRHLGTDTLIDAINKNYGKLEGSFIPTKVVNVVLILATGGSAGKESPCAQIGAGIGSVCASLFRVNDIDRRKMVLCGFCAGFACVFGAPIAGALFGIEVLAVGVIFYDVLLPAFIASVTAYQVSSALGVTFFYYPLKFIPAFGQGFFIQLIVGGIVFGLCAFALVRAIQQSTLATNAIPLWRPLKGFLGGVILVVLTLLFSRDYLGLGLNLMEDCIKGYSVNRFAFLLKAIFTIITLSISRSGSVITPILFIGATAGGSFAQLVGADQSTFAAIGFVSLLAGTTNTPIATSILAIELFGASIAPYAAVSCVLSYLMSGHQSLYASQRLIIPKSGAIAIRPGLSIGSLSADRKPTDIRLSSWLQRLKSFFNGLAGRKNGAKDE
;
A
#
# COMPACT_ATOMS: atom_id res chain seq x y z
N MET A 1 -31.51 31.78 -18.83
CA MET A 1 -31.53 30.40 -19.38
C MET A 1 -31.22 29.44 -18.25
N ARG A 2 -32.16 28.57 -17.86
CA ARG A 2 -31.82 27.41 -17.01
C ARG A 2 -31.00 26.47 -17.90
N VAL A 3 -29.69 26.42 -17.66
CA VAL A 3 -28.85 25.42 -18.32
C VAL A 3 -29.27 24.07 -17.74
N ASN A 4 -29.63 23.11 -18.59
CA ASN A 4 -29.98 21.77 -18.14
C ASN A 4 -28.76 21.13 -17.44
N ASP A 5 -28.99 20.47 -16.31
CA ASP A 5 -27.93 19.84 -15.51
C ASP A 5 -27.07 18.88 -16.35
N GLU A 6 -27.66 18.21 -17.32
CA GLU A 6 -26.98 17.31 -18.29
C GLU A 6 -25.88 18.03 -19.08
N VAL A 7 -26.14 19.26 -19.53
CA VAL A 7 -25.17 20.05 -20.31
C VAL A 7 -23.98 20.44 -19.44
N ILE A 8 -24.23 20.81 -18.17
CA ILE A 8 -23.17 21.14 -17.21
C ILE A 8 -22.30 19.91 -16.93
N LEU A 9 -22.92 18.75 -16.73
CA LEU A 9 -22.21 17.48 -16.53
C LEU A 9 -21.37 17.12 -17.76
N PHE A 10 -21.90 17.28 -18.98
CA PHE A 10 -21.17 17.01 -20.21
C PHE A 10 -19.90 17.88 -20.34
N PHE A 11 -19.99 19.20 -20.11
CA PHE A 11 -18.81 20.06 -20.13
C PHE A 11 -17.81 19.75 -19.00
N SER A 12 -18.31 19.33 -17.83
CA SER A 12 -17.45 18.85 -16.74
C SER A 12 -16.66 17.60 -17.14
N VAL A 13 -17.31 16.63 -17.80
CA VAL A 13 -16.68 15.42 -18.34
C VAL A 13 -15.59 15.79 -19.36
N LEU A 14 -15.89 16.66 -20.32
CA LEU A 14 -14.90 17.10 -21.32
C LEU A 14 -13.70 17.82 -20.69
N LYS A 15 -13.94 18.72 -19.74
CA LYS A 15 -12.89 19.41 -18.98
C LYS A 15 -11.97 18.40 -18.29
N TRP A 16 -12.54 17.45 -17.56
CA TRP A 16 -11.77 16.46 -16.81
C TRP A 16 -11.07 15.45 -17.70
N LEU A 17 -11.65 15.09 -18.85
CA LEU A 17 -11.00 14.26 -19.84
C LEU A 17 -9.72 14.91 -20.36
N PHE A 18 -9.78 16.20 -20.71
CA PHE A 18 -8.60 16.94 -21.18
C PHE A 18 -7.53 17.09 -20.07
N ILE A 19 -7.92 17.60 -18.90
CA ILE A 19 -6.97 17.88 -17.81
C ILE A 19 -6.33 16.60 -17.29
N ALA A 20 -7.13 15.54 -17.08
CA ALA A 20 -6.63 14.27 -16.58
C ALA A 20 -5.69 13.58 -17.59
N SER A 21 -6.01 13.64 -18.89
CA SER A 21 -5.13 13.09 -19.93
C SER A 21 -3.79 13.83 -19.98
N LEU A 22 -3.81 15.16 -19.87
CA LEU A 22 -2.58 15.97 -19.82
C LEU A 22 -1.71 15.58 -18.60
N ILE A 23 -2.31 15.52 -17.41
CA ILE A 23 -1.60 15.10 -16.19
C ILE A 23 -1.07 13.68 -16.36
N GLY A 24 -1.90 12.75 -16.82
CA GLY A 24 -1.52 11.36 -17.05
C GLY A 24 -0.35 11.24 -18.02
N CYS A 25 -0.33 12.02 -19.11
CA CYS A 25 0.77 12.03 -20.08
C CYS A 25 2.08 12.52 -19.45
N LEU A 26 2.05 13.67 -18.76
CA LEU A 26 3.22 14.22 -18.09
C LEU A 26 3.76 13.27 -17.00
N VAL A 27 2.87 12.73 -16.18
CA VAL A 27 3.23 11.78 -15.11
C VAL A 27 3.78 10.49 -15.71
N GLY A 28 3.14 9.95 -16.76
CA GLY A 28 3.60 8.77 -17.49
C GLY A 28 5.04 8.94 -17.99
N PHE A 29 5.34 10.08 -18.62
CA PHE A 29 6.67 10.38 -19.14
C PHE A 29 7.73 10.46 -18.03
N VAL A 30 7.49 11.28 -17.00
CA VAL A 30 8.46 11.52 -15.92
C VAL A 30 8.63 10.28 -15.03
N ALA A 31 7.54 9.62 -14.65
CA ALA A 31 7.59 8.41 -13.84
C ALA A 31 8.28 7.26 -14.58
N SER A 32 8.09 7.12 -15.90
CA SER A 32 8.81 6.14 -16.71
C SER A 32 10.31 6.38 -16.73
N GLY A 33 10.74 7.63 -16.90
CA GLY A 33 12.15 7.99 -16.83
C GLY A 33 12.76 7.62 -15.47
N PHE A 34 12.03 7.86 -14.37
CA PHE A 34 12.44 7.41 -13.05
C PHE A 34 12.49 5.89 -12.91
N ILE A 35 11.46 5.16 -13.34
CA ILE A 35 11.41 3.69 -13.20
C ILE A 35 12.53 3.03 -14.03
N ARG A 36 12.77 3.50 -15.25
CA ARG A 36 13.84 2.99 -16.11
C ARG A 36 15.22 3.29 -15.54
N SER A 37 15.46 4.51 -15.05
CA SER A 37 16.75 4.85 -14.44
C SER A 37 16.98 4.06 -13.15
N LEU A 38 15.95 3.86 -12.33
CA LEU A 38 16.03 3.04 -11.12
C LEU A 38 16.35 1.57 -11.46
N HIS A 39 15.65 0.98 -12.43
CA HIS A 39 15.92 -0.39 -12.86
C HIS A 39 17.33 -0.55 -13.41
N TYR A 40 17.78 0.40 -14.25
CA TYR A 40 19.15 0.41 -14.75
C TYR A 40 20.17 0.44 -13.61
N VAL A 41 19.99 1.31 -12.62
CA VAL A 41 20.89 1.39 -11.44
C VAL A 41 20.87 0.08 -10.66
N ILE A 42 19.70 -0.52 -10.40
CA ILE A 42 19.59 -1.79 -9.68
C ILE A 42 20.28 -2.92 -10.45
N GLU A 43 20.11 -2.97 -11.78
CA GLU A 43 20.70 -4.00 -12.63
C GLU A 43 22.23 -3.90 -12.67
N GLN A 44 22.77 -2.68 -12.82
CA GLN A 44 24.21 -2.43 -12.72
C GLN A 44 24.75 -2.80 -11.34
N SER A 45 24.03 -2.44 -10.27
CA SER A 45 24.39 -2.77 -8.90
C SER A 45 24.45 -4.29 -8.67
N ASN A 46 23.48 -5.04 -9.21
CA ASN A 46 23.39 -6.49 -9.03
C ASN A 46 24.53 -7.27 -9.72
N GLN A 47 25.24 -6.67 -10.69
CA GLN A 47 26.45 -7.28 -11.27
C GLN A 47 27.56 -7.43 -10.23
N TYR A 48 27.59 -6.56 -9.21
CA TYR A 48 28.59 -6.58 -8.16
C TYR A 48 28.04 -7.27 -6.91
N GLN A 49 28.39 -8.56 -6.76
CA GLN A 49 27.95 -9.39 -5.64
C GLN A 49 28.16 -8.77 -4.24
N HIS A 50 29.18 -7.94 -4.09
CA HIS A 50 29.60 -7.35 -2.81
C HIS A 50 29.08 -5.93 -2.58
N ILE A 51 28.21 -5.39 -3.46
CA ILE A 51 27.71 -4.02 -3.35
C ILE A 51 26.94 -3.75 -2.05
N PHE A 52 26.33 -4.79 -1.47
CA PHE A 52 25.60 -4.68 -0.21
C PHE A 52 26.49 -4.27 0.98
N TYR A 53 27.82 -4.44 0.90
CA TYR A 53 28.72 -3.90 1.93
C TYR A 53 28.72 -2.37 1.99
N LEU A 54 28.22 -1.69 0.93
CA LEU A 54 28.05 -0.24 0.90
C LEU A 54 26.73 0.24 1.54
N LEU A 55 25.88 -0.66 2.03
CA LEU A 55 24.65 -0.30 2.77
C LEU A 55 24.90 0.71 3.91
N PRO A 56 25.90 0.56 4.79
CA PRO A 56 26.20 1.55 5.83
C PRO A 56 26.43 2.95 5.25
N LEU A 57 27.21 3.05 4.17
CA LEU A 57 27.53 4.33 3.55
C LEU A 57 26.31 4.94 2.84
N SER A 58 25.53 4.13 2.12
CA SER A 58 24.32 4.61 1.45
C SER A 58 23.28 5.13 2.45
N PHE A 59 23.03 4.39 3.53
CA PHE A 59 22.09 4.83 4.56
C PHE A 59 22.60 6.05 5.33
N PHE A 60 23.92 6.19 5.54
CA PHE A 60 24.52 7.39 6.09
C PHE A 60 24.27 8.60 5.18
N LEU A 61 24.58 8.49 3.89
CA LEU A 61 24.41 9.57 2.91
C LEU A 61 22.93 9.94 2.71
N ALA A 62 22.03 8.97 2.63
CA ALA A 62 20.59 9.23 2.48
C ALA A 62 20.01 9.96 3.70
N ASN A 63 20.47 9.62 4.91
CA ASN A 63 20.08 10.34 6.13
C ASN A 63 20.71 11.73 6.22
N LEU A 64 21.96 11.88 5.76
CA LEU A 64 22.67 13.14 5.69
C LEU A 64 21.95 14.12 4.73
N LEU A 65 21.67 13.67 3.51
CA LEU A 65 20.90 14.44 2.52
C LEU A 65 19.53 14.83 3.06
N SER A 66 18.85 13.88 3.72
CA SER A 66 17.55 14.15 4.36
C SER A 66 17.65 15.19 5.48
N GLN A 67 18.71 15.18 6.28
CA GLN A 67 18.87 16.13 7.37
C GLN A 67 19.06 17.56 6.85
N PHE A 68 19.80 17.75 5.76
CA PHE A 68 20.08 19.09 5.22
C PHE A 68 18.93 19.65 4.38
N VAL A 69 18.28 18.82 3.58
CA VAL A 69 17.30 19.28 2.58
C VAL A 69 15.85 19.16 3.07
N LEU A 70 15.54 18.14 3.89
CA LEU A 70 14.19 17.88 4.36
C LEU A 70 14.05 18.32 5.82
N LYS A 71 13.60 19.56 6.04
CA LYS A 71 13.30 20.10 7.39
C LYS A 71 12.26 19.25 8.17
N ARG A 72 11.47 18.41 7.49
CA ARG A 72 10.49 17.49 8.08
C ARG A 72 10.57 16.09 7.47
N HIS A 73 10.03 15.11 8.20
CA HIS A 73 9.82 13.76 7.71
C HIS A 73 8.70 13.75 6.66
N LEU A 74 9.05 13.60 5.38
CA LEU A 74 8.09 13.50 4.28
C LEU A 74 8.07 12.09 3.68
N GLY A 75 6.88 11.49 3.62
CA GLY A 75 6.61 10.20 2.99
C GLY A 75 5.26 10.26 2.25
N THR A 76 4.75 9.13 1.75
CA THR A 76 3.37 9.08 1.21
C THR A 76 2.35 9.60 2.23
N ASP A 77 2.60 9.41 3.52
CA ASP A 77 1.74 9.91 4.59
C ASP A 77 1.59 11.45 4.58
N THR A 78 2.68 12.20 4.41
CA THR A 78 2.62 13.67 4.30
C THR A 78 1.91 14.13 3.04
N LEU A 79 1.95 13.32 1.98
CA LEU A 79 1.23 13.60 0.76
C LEU A 79 -0.27 13.40 0.96
N ILE A 80 -0.68 12.33 1.65
CA ILE A 80 -2.08 12.10 2.06
C ILE A 80 -2.54 13.25 2.96
N ASP A 81 -1.74 13.69 3.92
CA ASP A 81 -2.07 14.83 4.78
C ASP A 81 -2.24 16.13 3.98
N ALA A 82 -1.32 16.41 3.04
CA ALA A 82 -1.39 17.59 2.18
C ALA A 82 -2.64 17.59 1.29
N ILE A 83 -3.03 16.44 0.73
CA ILE A 83 -4.26 16.29 -0.06
C ILE A 83 -5.50 16.52 0.82
N ASN A 84 -5.48 16.05 2.08
CA ASN A 84 -6.60 16.13 3.01
C ASN A 84 -6.75 17.50 3.71
N LYS A 85 -5.67 18.24 3.96
CA LYS A 85 -5.68 19.53 4.71
C LYS A 85 -5.40 20.75 3.84
N ASN A 86 -4.47 20.65 2.89
CA ASN A 86 -3.97 21.78 2.08
C ASN A 86 -4.38 21.68 0.61
N TYR A 87 -5.41 20.91 0.31
CA TYR A 87 -5.91 20.66 -1.04
C TYR A 87 -4.83 20.20 -2.02
N GLY A 88 -3.75 19.57 -1.53
CA GLY A 88 -2.63 19.12 -2.34
C GLY A 88 -1.66 20.22 -2.79
N LYS A 89 -1.57 21.35 -2.08
CA LYS A 89 -0.45 22.29 -2.25
C LYS A 89 0.84 21.64 -1.72
N LEU A 90 1.80 21.42 -2.62
CA LEU A 90 3.05 20.72 -2.35
C LEU A 90 4.26 21.64 -2.58
N GLU A 91 5.26 21.58 -1.70
CA GLU A 91 6.53 22.26 -1.91
C GLU A 91 7.38 21.47 -2.91
N GLY A 92 7.73 22.04 -4.08
CA GLY A 92 8.42 21.27 -5.13
C GLY A 92 9.78 20.68 -4.75
N SER A 93 10.45 21.23 -3.73
CA SER A 93 11.81 20.85 -3.32
C SER A 93 11.94 19.45 -2.69
N PHE A 94 10.85 18.88 -2.15
CA PHE A 94 10.96 17.58 -1.47
C PHE A 94 11.02 16.39 -2.42
N ILE A 95 10.45 16.50 -3.63
CA ILE A 95 10.26 15.38 -4.55
C ILE A 95 11.60 14.86 -5.10
N PRO A 96 12.50 15.70 -5.66
CA PRO A 96 13.78 15.23 -6.19
C PRO A 96 14.66 14.59 -5.11
N THR A 97 14.67 15.18 -3.91
CA THR A 97 15.43 14.67 -2.76
C THR A 97 15.01 13.25 -2.39
N LYS A 98 13.70 12.96 -2.40
CA LYS A 98 13.18 11.63 -2.08
C LYS A 98 13.51 10.60 -3.16
N VAL A 99 13.40 10.99 -4.42
CA VAL A 99 13.82 10.18 -5.57
C VAL A 99 15.27 9.75 -5.40
N VAL A 100 16.18 10.71 -5.15
CA VAL A 100 17.61 10.41 -4.96
C VAL A 100 17.85 9.51 -3.76
N ASN A 101 17.23 9.78 -2.61
CA ASN A 101 17.37 8.94 -1.42
C ASN A 101 16.94 7.49 -1.65
N VAL A 102 15.80 7.28 -2.32
CA VAL A 102 15.31 5.92 -2.60
C VAL A 102 16.22 5.21 -3.59
N VAL A 103 16.74 5.91 -4.62
CA VAL A 103 17.73 5.34 -5.55
C VAL A 103 18.99 4.91 -4.80
N LEU A 104 19.56 5.75 -3.93
CA LEU A 104 20.76 5.42 -3.15
C LEU A 104 20.56 4.15 -2.31
N ILE A 105 19.43 4.06 -1.61
CA ILE A 105 19.11 2.92 -0.75
C ILE A 105 18.92 1.65 -1.58
N LEU A 106 18.12 1.71 -2.65
CA LEU A 106 17.85 0.56 -3.50
C LEU A 106 19.09 0.10 -4.27
N ALA A 107 19.94 1.03 -4.72
CA ALA A 107 21.18 0.73 -5.45
C ALA A 107 22.16 -0.12 -4.63
N THR A 108 22.12 -0.04 -3.30
CA THR A 108 22.98 -0.84 -2.42
C THR A 108 22.24 -2.04 -1.80
N GLY A 109 20.96 -2.24 -2.14
CA GLY A 109 20.16 -3.37 -1.66
C GLY A 109 19.31 -3.10 -0.43
N GLY A 110 19.04 -1.85 -0.03
CA GLY A 110 18.11 -1.59 1.07
C GLY A 110 16.70 -2.12 0.77
N SER A 111 16.08 -2.81 1.73
CA SER A 111 14.74 -3.40 1.55
C SER A 111 13.65 -2.34 1.57
N ALA A 112 13.37 -1.77 0.39
CA ALA A 112 12.40 -0.70 0.17
C ALA A 112 11.66 -0.91 -1.16
N GLY A 113 10.68 -0.06 -1.45
CA GLY A 113 9.92 -0.04 -2.71
C GLY A 113 10.12 1.24 -3.54
N LYS A 114 9.55 1.25 -4.74
CA LYS A 114 9.64 2.35 -5.74
C LYS A 114 8.35 3.17 -5.88
N GLU A 115 7.30 2.80 -5.16
CA GLU A 115 5.95 3.37 -5.28
C GLU A 115 5.86 4.80 -4.76
N SER A 116 6.40 5.06 -3.57
CA SER A 116 6.32 6.38 -2.94
C SER A 116 6.95 7.48 -3.80
N PRO A 117 8.15 7.31 -4.39
CA PRO A 117 8.70 8.30 -5.32
C PRO A 117 7.77 8.58 -6.51
N CYS A 118 7.22 7.56 -7.17
CA CYS A 118 6.35 7.75 -8.33
C CYS A 118 5.06 8.48 -7.96
N ALA A 119 4.45 8.12 -6.83
CA ALA A 119 3.27 8.79 -6.32
C ALA A 119 3.54 10.28 -5.99
N GLN A 120 4.71 10.58 -5.44
CA GLN A 120 5.14 11.95 -5.13
C GLN A 120 5.45 12.76 -6.38
N ILE A 121 6.15 12.17 -7.36
CA ILE A 121 6.37 12.76 -8.69
C ILE A 121 5.01 13.11 -9.31
N GLY A 122 4.11 12.12 -9.33
CA GLY A 122 2.78 12.27 -9.89
C GLY A 122 1.97 13.39 -9.24
N ALA A 123 1.86 13.37 -7.91
CA ALA A 123 1.14 14.41 -7.17
C ALA A 123 1.80 15.79 -7.29
N GLY A 124 3.13 15.85 -7.36
CA GLY A 124 3.89 17.07 -7.61
C GLY A 124 3.54 17.70 -8.95
N ILE A 125 3.55 16.90 -10.03
CA ILE A 125 3.13 17.34 -11.36
C ILE A 125 1.68 17.84 -11.31
N GLY A 126 0.77 17.08 -10.68
CA GLY A 126 -0.62 17.52 -10.48
C GLY A 126 -0.73 18.86 -9.74
N SER A 127 0.09 19.08 -8.71
CA SER A 127 0.13 20.34 -7.95
C SER A 127 0.67 21.52 -8.75
N VAL A 128 1.70 21.29 -9.56
CA VAL A 128 2.28 22.28 -10.49
C VAL A 128 1.27 22.64 -11.56
N CYS A 129 0.64 21.66 -12.21
CA CYS A 129 -0.41 21.90 -13.19
C CYS A 129 -1.57 22.69 -12.58
N ALA A 130 -2.00 22.35 -11.36
CA ALA A 130 -3.08 23.09 -10.69
C ALA A 130 -2.71 24.55 -10.40
N SER A 131 -1.45 24.82 -10.05
CA SER A 131 -0.95 26.20 -9.89
C SER A 131 -0.86 26.93 -11.23
N LEU A 132 -0.44 26.26 -12.29
CA LEU A 132 -0.33 26.83 -13.64
C LEU A 132 -1.71 27.24 -14.19
N PHE A 133 -2.72 26.37 -14.05
CA PHE A 133 -4.10 26.64 -14.47
C PHE A 133 -4.87 27.53 -13.49
N ARG A 134 -4.28 27.90 -12.34
CA ARG A 134 -4.89 28.76 -11.31
C ARG A 134 -6.29 28.28 -10.87
N VAL A 135 -6.45 26.96 -10.73
CA VAL A 135 -7.74 26.35 -10.36
C VAL A 135 -8.07 26.59 -8.88
N ASN A 136 -9.37 26.43 -8.54
CA ASN A 136 -9.82 26.48 -7.16
C ASN A 136 -9.30 25.29 -6.33
N ASP A 137 -9.48 25.34 -5.02
CA ASP A 137 -8.94 24.34 -4.09
C ASP A 137 -9.55 22.93 -4.30
N ILE A 138 -10.82 22.83 -4.71
CA ILE A 138 -11.47 21.53 -4.99
C ILE A 138 -10.85 20.88 -6.23
N ASP A 139 -10.73 21.62 -7.33
CA ASP A 139 -10.13 21.12 -8.57
C ASP A 139 -8.63 20.87 -8.40
N ARG A 140 -7.93 21.68 -7.60
CA ARG A 140 -6.53 21.42 -7.23
C ARG A 140 -6.41 20.05 -6.55
N ARG A 141 -7.24 19.78 -5.53
CA ARG A 141 -7.23 18.48 -4.84
C ARG A 141 -7.45 17.33 -5.83
N LYS A 142 -8.38 17.49 -6.78
CA LYS A 142 -8.64 16.52 -7.85
C LYS A 142 -7.42 16.31 -8.75
N MET A 143 -6.79 17.37 -9.23
CA MET A 143 -5.62 17.29 -10.11
C MET A 143 -4.42 16.63 -9.42
N VAL A 144 -4.16 16.97 -8.16
CA VAL A 144 -3.10 16.36 -7.36
C VAL A 144 -3.39 14.87 -7.14
N LEU A 145 -4.65 14.51 -6.88
CA LEU A 145 -5.05 13.12 -6.74
C LEU A 145 -4.93 12.35 -8.06
N CYS A 146 -5.28 12.95 -9.20
CA CYS A 146 -5.07 12.35 -10.52
C CYS A 146 -3.59 12.05 -10.77
N GLY A 147 -2.70 12.99 -10.41
CA GLY A 147 -1.27 12.78 -10.50
C GLY A 147 -0.78 11.65 -9.58
N PHE A 148 -1.25 11.60 -8.34
CA PHE A 148 -0.96 10.52 -7.41
C PHE A 148 -1.36 9.15 -7.98
N CYS A 149 -2.60 9.03 -8.48
CA CYS A 149 -3.15 7.82 -9.09
C CYS A 149 -2.34 7.39 -10.32
N ALA A 150 -2.03 8.35 -11.21
CA ALA A 150 -1.19 8.12 -12.39
C ALA A 150 0.20 7.58 -12.02
N GLY A 151 0.85 8.15 -11.00
CA GLY A 151 2.15 7.68 -10.53
C GLY A 151 2.09 6.23 -10.01
N PHE A 152 1.02 5.87 -9.30
CA PHE A 152 0.78 4.49 -8.85
C PHE A 152 0.56 3.53 -10.03
N ALA A 153 -0.23 3.93 -11.02
CA ALA A 153 -0.50 3.14 -12.22
C ALA A 153 0.79 2.80 -12.99
N CYS A 154 1.71 3.77 -13.13
CA CYS A 154 3.00 3.56 -13.78
C CYS A 154 3.92 2.57 -13.05
N VAL A 155 3.75 2.38 -11.74
CA VAL A 155 4.62 1.47 -10.97
C VAL A 155 4.16 0.03 -11.11
N PHE A 156 2.85 -0.18 -10.98
CA PHE A 156 2.26 -1.51 -10.95
C PHE A 156 1.88 -2.04 -12.32
N GLY A 157 1.70 -1.16 -13.32
CA GLY A 157 1.09 -1.55 -14.58
C GLY A 157 -0.40 -1.87 -14.44
N ALA A 158 -1.04 -1.34 -13.40
CA ALA A 158 -2.41 -1.64 -13.00
C ALA A 158 -3.20 -0.31 -12.91
N PRO A 159 -3.67 0.23 -14.05
CA PRO A 159 -4.28 1.56 -14.10
C PRO A 159 -5.58 1.67 -13.29
N ILE A 160 -6.41 0.63 -13.29
CA ILE A 160 -7.70 0.67 -12.58
C ILE A 160 -7.46 0.61 -11.06
N ALA A 161 -6.61 -0.32 -10.62
CA ALA A 161 -6.20 -0.46 -9.24
C ALA A 161 -5.47 0.79 -8.73
N GLY A 162 -4.58 1.38 -9.54
CA GLY A 162 -3.85 2.61 -9.20
C GLY A 162 -4.79 3.81 -8.99
N ALA A 163 -5.82 3.94 -9.85
CA ALA A 163 -6.86 4.96 -9.69
C ALA A 163 -7.65 4.78 -8.39
N LEU A 164 -8.13 3.56 -8.13
CA LEU A 164 -8.90 3.26 -6.93
C LEU A 164 -8.05 3.37 -5.66
N PHE A 165 -6.79 2.94 -5.69
CA PHE A 165 -5.89 3.00 -4.55
C PHE A 165 -5.71 4.44 -4.07
N GLY A 166 -5.47 5.37 -4.99
CA GLY A 166 -5.34 6.78 -4.62
C GLY A 166 -6.61 7.36 -4.00
N ILE A 167 -7.79 6.98 -4.48
CA ILE A 167 -9.06 7.45 -3.91
C ILE A 167 -9.32 6.84 -2.53
N GLU A 168 -9.14 5.51 -2.40
CA GLU A 168 -9.46 4.74 -1.20
C GLU A 168 -8.46 5.00 -0.06
N VAL A 169 -7.18 5.25 -0.37
CA VAL A 169 -6.15 5.46 0.65
C VAL A 169 -6.31 6.78 1.42
N LEU A 170 -7.06 7.77 0.89
CA LEU A 170 -7.25 9.06 1.55
C LEU A 170 -8.11 8.97 2.81
N ALA A 171 -9.13 8.12 2.79
CA ALA A 171 -10.09 8.01 3.86
C ALA A 171 -10.69 6.60 3.98
N VAL A 172 -10.61 6.03 5.18
CA VAL A 172 -11.22 4.73 5.49
C VAL A 172 -12.74 4.87 5.55
N GLY A 173 -13.41 4.02 4.77
CA GLY A 173 -14.86 3.85 4.78
C GLY A 173 -15.64 4.68 3.76
N VAL A 174 -14.98 5.51 2.94
CA VAL A 174 -15.65 6.32 1.90
C VAL A 174 -14.80 6.38 0.63
N ILE A 175 -15.46 6.37 -0.53
CA ILE A 175 -14.87 6.60 -1.85
C ILE A 175 -15.34 7.96 -2.37
N PHE A 176 -14.41 8.78 -2.85
CA PHE A 176 -14.69 10.08 -3.47
C PHE A 176 -15.04 9.91 -4.95
N TYR A 177 -16.33 9.65 -5.24
CA TYR A 177 -16.82 9.41 -6.61
C TYR A 177 -16.61 10.59 -7.57
N ASP A 178 -16.50 11.82 -7.06
CA ASP A 178 -16.31 13.02 -7.86
C ASP A 178 -14.93 13.15 -8.50
N VAL A 179 -13.96 12.32 -8.09
CA VAL A 179 -12.61 12.23 -8.68
C VAL A 179 -12.42 10.94 -9.49
N LEU A 180 -13.43 10.08 -9.55
CA LEU A 180 -13.33 8.75 -10.12
C LEU A 180 -12.98 8.80 -11.62
N LEU A 181 -13.77 9.54 -12.40
CA LEU A 181 -13.53 9.72 -13.84
C LEU A 181 -12.13 10.29 -14.15
N PRO A 182 -11.72 11.46 -13.61
CA PRO A 182 -10.42 12.01 -13.94
C PRO A 182 -9.26 11.15 -13.42
N ALA A 183 -9.40 10.47 -12.28
CA ALA A 183 -8.37 9.54 -11.80
C ALA A 183 -8.18 8.35 -12.75
N PHE A 184 -9.27 7.75 -13.24
CA PHE A 184 -9.19 6.66 -14.22
C PHE A 184 -8.52 7.11 -15.52
N ILE A 185 -8.91 8.26 -16.07
CA ILE A 185 -8.33 8.79 -17.30
C ILE A 185 -6.83 9.07 -17.13
N ALA A 186 -6.44 9.71 -16.01
CA ALA A 186 -5.04 9.99 -15.73
C ALA A 186 -4.21 8.70 -15.58
N SER A 187 -4.71 7.72 -14.82
CA SER A 187 -4.05 6.43 -14.62
C SER A 187 -3.90 5.63 -15.92
N VAL A 188 -4.95 5.52 -16.73
CA VAL A 188 -4.91 4.81 -18.02
C VAL A 188 -3.95 5.51 -18.97
N THR A 189 -4.00 6.83 -19.07
CA THR A 189 -3.09 7.60 -19.94
C THR A 189 -1.63 7.42 -19.51
N ALA A 190 -1.36 7.51 -18.21
CA ALA A 190 -0.01 7.34 -17.68
C ALA A 190 0.53 5.93 -17.88
N TYR A 191 -0.32 4.91 -17.72
CA TYR A 191 0.01 3.52 -18.03
C TYR A 191 0.36 3.35 -19.52
N GLN A 192 -0.47 3.87 -20.43
CA GLN A 192 -0.24 3.75 -21.88
C GLN A 192 1.07 4.44 -22.30
N VAL A 193 1.32 5.64 -21.79
CA VAL A 193 2.58 6.35 -22.03
C VAL A 193 3.77 5.56 -21.49
N SER A 194 3.65 4.97 -20.29
CA SER A 194 4.73 4.18 -19.69
C SER A 194 5.01 2.89 -20.46
N SER A 195 3.95 2.23 -20.93
CA SER A 195 4.04 1.05 -21.80
C SER A 195 4.70 1.39 -23.14
N ALA A 196 4.29 2.50 -23.78
CA ALA A 196 4.91 2.99 -25.01
C ALA A 196 6.40 3.36 -24.85
N LEU A 197 6.78 3.82 -23.65
CA LEU A 197 8.18 4.07 -23.28
C LEU A 197 8.93 2.80 -22.83
N GLY A 198 8.35 1.60 -22.99
CA GLY A 198 9.02 0.32 -22.76
C GLY A 198 9.24 -0.02 -21.28
N VAL A 199 8.44 0.51 -20.35
CA VAL A 199 8.46 0.08 -18.95
C VAL A 199 7.86 -1.32 -18.85
N THR A 200 8.57 -2.25 -18.20
CA THR A 200 8.07 -3.59 -17.91
C THR A 200 7.29 -3.61 -16.59
N PHE A 201 6.18 -4.33 -16.58
CA PHE A 201 5.27 -4.43 -15.44
C PHE A 201 5.23 -5.84 -14.88
N PHE A 202 4.86 -5.95 -13.62
CA PHE A 202 4.63 -7.22 -12.95
C PHE A 202 3.30 -7.81 -13.44
N TYR A 203 3.33 -8.87 -14.25
CA TYR A 203 2.11 -9.51 -14.76
C TYR A 203 2.29 -11.02 -14.81
N TYR A 204 1.55 -11.73 -13.96
CA TYR A 204 1.68 -13.18 -13.76
C TYR A 204 0.28 -13.82 -13.66
N PRO A 205 -0.46 -13.92 -14.77
CA PRO A 205 -1.79 -14.52 -14.76
C PRO A 205 -1.72 -15.97 -14.26
N LEU A 206 -2.58 -16.30 -13.29
CA LEU A 206 -2.64 -17.65 -12.72
C LEU A 206 -3.17 -18.62 -13.78
N LYS A 207 -2.39 -19.66 -14.05
CA LYS A 207 -2.78 -20.73 -15.00
C LYS A 207 -3.83 -21.67 -14.41
N PHE A 208 -3.84 -21.80 -13.10
CA PHE A 208 -4.73 -22.69 -12.37
C PHE A 208 -5.27 -21.96 -11.15
N ILE A 209 -6.58 -22.10 -10.93
CA ILE A 209 -7.22 -21.70 -9.68
C ILE A 209 -8.10 -22.87 -9.23
N PRO A 210 -7.99 -23.32 -7.97
CA PRO A 210 -8.82 -24.39 -7.44
C PRO A 210 -10.31 -24.12 -7.69
N ALA A 211 -11.03 -25.18 -8.08
CA ALA A 211 -12.48 -25.12 -8.17
C ALA A 211 -13.07 -24.78 -6.79
N PHE A 212 -14.15 -24.00 -6.79
CA PHE A 212 -14.79 -23.61 -5.54
C PHE A 212 -15.34 -24.83 -4.80
N GLY A 213 -14.73 -25.14 -3.67
CA GLY A 213 -15.17 -26.20 -2.75
C GLY A 213 -15.25 -25.68 -1.33
N GLN A 214 -16.07 -26.33 -0.50
CA GLN A 214 -16.24 -25.93 0.91
C GLN A 214 -14.90 -25.87 1.67
N GLY A 215 -14.00 -26.85 1.43
CA GLY A 215 -12.66 -26.87 2.02
C GLY A 215 -11.80 -25.67 1.61
N PHE A 216 -11.76 -25.37 0.30
CA PHE A 216 -11.04 -24.21 -0.22
C PHE A 216 -11.59 -22.89 0.32
N PHE A 217 -12.92 -22.77 0.45
CA PHE A 217 -13.55 -21.58 1.02
C PHE A 217 -13.18 -21.36 2.50
N ILE A 218 -13.11 -22.43 3.29
CA ILE A 218 -12.64 -22.34 4.69
C ILE A 218 -11.16 -21.94 4.72
N GLN A 219 -10.30 -22.57 3.91
CA GLN A 219 -8.89 -22.19 3.81
C GLN A 219 -8.72 -20.72 3.40
N LEU A 220 -9.56 -20.22 2.49
CA LEU A 220 -9.58 -18.83 2.06
C LEU A 220 -9.93 -17.88 3.21
N ILE A 221 -10.97 -18.20 3.98
CA ILE A 221 -11.37 -17.39 5.15
C ILE A 221 -10.24 -17.36 6.19
N VAL A 222 -9.69 -18.53 6.52
CA VAL A 222 -8.60 -18.64 7.49
C VAL A 222 -7.37 -17.88 6.99
N GLY A 223 -7.02 -18.04 5.71
CA GLY A 223 -5.93 -17.31 5.07
C GLY A 223 -6.11 -15.80 5.17
N GLY A 224 -7.28 -15.27 4.78
CA GLY A 224 -7.58 -13.83 4.89
C GLY A 224 -7.46 -13.29 6.31
N ILE A 225 -7.88 -14.06 7.32
CA ILE A 225 -7.70 -13.70 8.73
C ILE A 225 -6.22 -13.67 9.10
N VAL A 226 -5.47 -14.72 8.75
CA VAL A 226 -4.02 -14.81 9.01
C VAL A 226 -3.28 -13.64 8.37
N PHE A 227 -3.56 -13.32 7.11
CA PHE A 227 -2.95 -12.19 6.41
C PHE A 227 -3.30 -10.85 7.06
N GLY A 228 -4.54 -10.66 7.54
CA GLY A 228 -4.92 -9.47 8.30
C GLY A 228 -4.17 -9.33 9.62
N LEU A 229 -3.96 -10.44 10.34
CA LEU A 229 -3.15 -10.44 11.57
C LEU A 229 -1.67 -10.18 11.27
N CYS A 230 -1.14 -10.73 10.18
CA CYS A 230 0.21 -10.39 9.70
C CYS A 230 0.33 -8.91 9.36
N ALA A 231 -0.69 -8.32 8.70
CA ALA A 231 -0.72 -6.90 8.38
C ALA A 231 -0.74 -6.04 9.65
N PHE A 232 -1.57 -6.40 10.64
CA PHE A 232 -1.60 -5.75 11.95
C PHE A 232 -0.24 -5.78 12.64
N ALA A 233 0.37 -6.96 12.73
CA ALA A 233 1.67 -7.15 13.35
C ALA A 233 2.76 -6.34 12.64
N LEU A 234 2.79 -6.37 11.31
CA LEU A 234 3.76 -5.65 10.50
C LEU A 234 3.65 -4.13 10.68
N VAL A 235 2.45 -3.57 10.58
CA VAL A 235 2.24 -2.11 10.78
C VAL A 235 2.67 -1.70 12.18
N ARG A 236 2.27 -2.46 13.20
CA ARG A 236 2.64 -2.17 14.59
C ARG A 236 4.14 -2.24 14.80
N ALA A 237 4.81 -3.26 14.24
CA ALA A 237 6.25 -3.41 14.35
C ALA A 237 6.99 -2.24 13.67
N ILE A 238 6.58 -1.83 12.46
CA ILE A 238 7.17 -0.68 11.77
C ILE A 238 7.02 0.60 12.60
N GLN A 239 5.83 0.87 13.13
CA GLN A 239 5.56 2.05 13.95
C GLN A 239 6.40 2.03 15.25
N GLN A 240 6.41 0.92 15.97
CA GLN A 240 7.15 0.78 17.22
C GLN A 240 8.66 0.86 17.00
N SER A 241 9.21 0.20 15.98
CA SER A 241 10.64 0.29 15.64
C SER A 241 11.04 1.69 15.20
N THR A 242 10.16 2.41 14.50
CA THR A 242 10.39 3.83 14.17
C THR A 242 10.44 4.67 15.46
N LEU A 243 9.49 4.51 16.38
CA LEU A 243 9.48 5.22 17.66
C LEU A 243 10.73 4.92 18.50
N ALA A 244 11.10 3.64 18.62
CA ALA A 244 12.30 3.22 19.34
C ALA A 244 13.56 3.81 18.72
N THR A 245 13.69 3.76 17.40
CA THR A 245 14.84 4.33 16.68
C THR A 245 14.90 5.85 16.84
N ASN A 246 13.74 6.52 16.94
CA ASN A 246 13.66 7.96 17.17
C ASN A 246 14.16 8.34 18.57
N ALA A 247 13.83 7.54 19.59
CA ALA A 247 14.18 7.78 20.99
C ALA A 247 15.69 7.66 21.27
N ILE A 248 16.45 6.93 20.45
CA ILE A 248 17.90 6.82 20.59
C ILE A 248 18.54 8.20 20.38
N PRO A 249 19.30 8.77 21.33
CA PRO A 249 19.89 10.11 21.22
C PRO A 249 21.18 10.11 20.37
N LEU A 250 21.12 9.57 19.15
CA LEU A 250 22.24 9.49 18.22
C LEU A 250 22.02 10.41 17.02
N TRP A 251 23.12 10.91 16.43
CA TRP A 251 23.05 11.71 15.21
C TRP A 251 22.42 10.90 14.06
N ARG A 252 21.53 11.54 13.28
CA ARG A 252 20.69 10.85 12.28
C ARG A 252 21.49 10.08 11.21
N PRO A 253 22.55 10.64 10.59
CA PRO A 253 23.37 9.92 9.63
C PRO A 253 24.07 8.71 10.26
N LEU A 254 24.51 8.82 11.51
CA LEU A 254 25.15 7.73 12.23
C LEU A 254 24.18 6.58 12.54
N LYS A 255 22.91 6.88 12.85
CA LYS A 255 21.86 5.86 12.90
C LYS A 255 21.71 5.14 11.56
N GLY A 256 21.74 5.92 10.47
CA GLY A 256 21.83 5.43 9.08
C GLY A 256 22.90 4.37 8.91
N PHE A 257 24.13 4.75 9.24
CA PHE A 257 25.30 3.89 9.16
C PHE A 257 25.14 2.58 9.94
N LEU A 258 24.78 2.67 11.23
CA LEU A 258 24.59 1.50 12.09
C LEU A 258 23.50 0.57 11.57
N GLY A 259 22.41 1.14 11.05
CA GLY A 259 21.35 0.36 10.43
C GLY A 259 21.81 -0.40 9.19
N GLY A 260 22.62 0.23 8.36
CA GLY A 260 23.25 -0.45 7.22
C GLY A 260 24.20 -1.58 7.67
N VAL A 261 24.96 -1.40 8.77
CA VAL A 261 25.81 -2.46 9.34
C VAL A 261 24.95 -3.65 9.78
N ILE A 262 23.84 -3.41 10.47
CA ILE A 262 22.91 -4.45 10.88
C ILE A 262 22.37 -5.21 9.66
N LEU A 263 21.98 -4.50 8.58
CA LEU A 263 21.51 -5.15 7.35
C LEU A 263 22.59 -5.98 6.66
N VAL A 264 23.86 -5.52 6.66
CA VAL A 264 24.99 -6.32 6.15
C VAL A 264 25.12 -7.61 6.97
N VAL A 265 25.13 -7.52 8.30
CA VAL A 265 25.24 -8.70 9.18
C VAL A 265 24.09 -9.68 8.93
N LEU A 266 22.85 -9.18 8.87
CA LEU A 266 21.69 -10.03 8.57
C LEU A 266 21.79 -10.68 7.19
N THR A 267 22.31 -9.96 6.19
CA THR A 267 22.53 -10.50 4.84
C THR A 267 23.53 -11.65 4.87
N LEU A 268 24.61 -11.53 5.66
CA LEU A 268 25.63 -12.58 5.80
C LEU A 268 25.11 -13.81 6.55
N LEU A 269 24.17 -13.62 7.49
CA LEU A 269 23.58 -14.72 8.27
C LEU A 269 22.47 -15.47 7.53
N PHE A 270 21.72 -14.78 6.67
CA PHE A 270 20.55 -15.36 5.99
C PHE A 270 20.75 -15.45 4.48
N SER A 271 20.37 -14.41 3.74
CA SER A 271 20.50 -14.36 2.28
C SER A 271 20.38 -12.93 1.77
N ARG A 272 20.89 -12.69 0.55
CA ARG A 272 20.69 -11.47 -0.23
C ARG A 272 19.27 -11.36 -0.80
N ASP A 273 18.49 -12.43 -0.85
CA ASP A 273 17.13 -12.42 -1.43
C ASP A 273 16.16 -11.48 -0.71
N TYR A 274 16.47 -11.13 0.54
CA TYR A 274 15.67 -10.21 1.35
C TYR A 274 16.07 -8.73 1.16
N LEU A 275 17.16 -8.46 0.44
CA LEU A 275 17.57 -7.11 0.04
C LEU A 275 16.74 -6.58 -1.13
N GLY A 276 16.82 -5.27 -1.35
CA GLY A 276 16.17 -4.57 -2.45
C GLY A 276 14.66 -4.81 -2.54
N LEU A 277 14.15 -4.85 -3.77
CA LEU A 277 12.73 -5.12 -4.04
C LEU A 277 12.33 -6.56 -3.71
N GLY A 278 13.25 -7.53 -3.87
CA GLY A 278 12.98 -8.96 -3.65
C GLY A 278 12.12 -9.62 -4.75
N LEU A 279 12.07 -9.06 -5.96
CA LEU A 279 11.15 -9.52 -7.00
C LEU A 279 11.33 -10.99 -7.36
N ASN A 280 12.57 -11.48 -7.48
CA ASN A 280 12.83 -12.88 -7.90
C ASN A 280 12.17 -13.90 -6.95
N LEU A 281 12.42 -13.81 -5.64
CA LEU A 281 11.84 -14.75 -4.68
C LEU A 281 10.30 -14.61 -4.59
N MET A 282 9.79 -13.39 -4.75
CA MET A 282 8.35 -13.13 -4.79
C MET A 282 7.70 -13.76 -6.02
N GLU A 283 8.32 -13.63 -7.19
CA GLU A 283 7.90 -14.27 -8.44
C GLU A 283 7.97 -15.78 -8.34
N ASP A 284 9.03 -16.33 -7.76
CA ASP A 284 9.19 -17.78 -7.60
C ASP A 284 8.05 -18.34 -6.75
N CYS A 285 7.71 -17.65 -5.66
CA CYS A 285 6.58 -18.01 -4.81
C CYS A 285 5.24 -18.00 -5.58
N ILE A 286 5.00 -16.95 -6.39
CA ILE A 286 3.78 -16.80 -7.20
C ILE A 286 3.72 -17.82 -8.34
N LYS A 287 4.85 -18.20 -8.93
CA LYS A 287 4.95 -19.27 -9.93
C LYS A 287 4.77 -20.67 -9.32
N GLY A 288 4.71 -20.78 -8.00
CA GLY A 288 4.51 -22.05 -7.28
C GLY A 288 5.80 -22.80 -6.94
N TYR A 289 6.97 -22.19 -7.13
CA TYR A 289 8.24 -22.79 -6.71
C TYR A 289 8.37 -22.77 -5.18
N SER A 290 9.00 -23.81 -4.63
CA SER A 290 9.25 -23.88 -3.19
C SER A 290 10.19 -22.76 -2.75
N VAL A 291 9.71 -21.92 -1.84
CA VAL A 291 10.47 -20.87 -1.17
C VAL A 291 10.51 -21.13 0.32
N ASN A 292 11.52 -20.57 0.99
CA ASN A 292 11.68 -20.70 2.44
C ASN A 292 10.40 -20.25 3.17
N ARG A 293 9.84 -21.13 4.00
CA ARG A 293 8.62 -20.88 4.79
C ARG A 293 8.69 -19.62 5.65
N PHE A 294 9.89 -19.26 6.12
CA PHE A 294 10.11 -18.06 6.95
C PHE A 294 10.48 -16.82 6.14
N ALA A 295 10.43 -16.85 4.80
CA ALA A 295 10.81 -15.74 3.94
C ALA A 295 10.01 -14.46 4.24
N PHE A 296 8.73 -14.58 4.59
CA PHE A 296 7.89 -13.43 4.94
C PHE A 296 8.39 -12.72 6.21
N LEU A 297 8.82 -13.49 7.23
CA LEU A 297 9.33 -12.96 8.48
C LEU A 297 10.70 -12.31 8.27
N LEU A 298 11.57 -12.95 7.51
CA LEU A 298 12.90 -12.41 7.19
C LEU A 298 12.77 -11.11 6.39
N LYS A 299 11.93 -11.06 5.34
CA LYS A 299 11.69 -9.81 4.61
C LYS A 299 11.08 -8.74 5.49
N ALA A 300 10.17 -9.09 6.40
CA ALA A 300 9.61 -8.15 7.36
C ALA A 300 10.70 -7.52 8.24
N ILE A 301 11.61 -8.32 8.80
CA ILE A 301 12.72 -7.83 9.63
C ILE A 301 13.62 -6.85 8.84
N PHE A 302 14.07 -7.25 7.65
CA PHE A 302 14.91 -6.40 6.80
C PHE A 302 14.23 -5.07 6.46
N THR A 303 12.93 -5.12 6.17
CA THR A 303 12.13 -3.95 5.82
C THR A 303 11.90 -3.04 7.04
N ILE A 304 11.56 -3.61 8.20
CA ILE A 304 11.36 -2.84 9.45
C ILE A 304 12.63 -2.07 9.81
N ILE A 305 13.79 -2.72 9.75
CA ILE A 305 15.10 -2.10 10.02
C ILE A 305 15.37 -1.00 8.99
N THR A 306 15.25 -1.32 7.69
CA THR A 306 15.45 -0.35 6.60
C THR A 306 14.63 0.91 6.81
N LEU A 307 13.34 0.77 7.10
CA LEU A 307 12.42 1.91 7.23
C LEU A 307 12.62 2.70 8.52
N SER A 308 12.85 2.02 9.64
CA SER A 308 13.05 2.68 10.93
C SER A 308 14.29 3.58 10.93
N ILE A 309 15.32 3.18 10.18
CA ILE A 309 16.58 3.91 10.06
C ILE A 309 16.56 4.96 8.94
N SER A 310 16.10 4.61 7.73
CA SER A 310 16.12 5.50 6.57
C SER A 310 15.06 6.61 6.63
N ARG A 311 13.89 6.29 7.19
CA ARG A 311 12.68 7.15 7.21
C ARG A 311 12.24 7.68 5.83
N SER A 312 12.78 7.11 4.74
CA SER A 312 12.58 7.57 3.36
C SER A 312 12.23 6.46 2.37
N GLY A 313 12.31 5.19 2.77
CA GLY A 313 11.95 4.06 1.92
C GLY A 313 10.45 3.93 1.71
N SER A 314 10.03 3.47 0.51
CA SER A 314 8.67 2.99 0.31
C SER A 314 8.53 1.57 0.88
N VAL A 315 7.30 1.19 1.26
CA VAL A 315 7.03 -0.08 1.95
C VAL A 315 6.13 -0.99 1.14
N ILE A 316 5.56 -0.51 0.03
CA ILE A 316 4.53 -1.24 -0.69
C ILE A 316 5.11 -2.48 -1.39
N THR A 317 6.19 -2.36 -2.18
CA THR A 317 6.84 -3.57 -2.77
C THR A 317 7.21 -4.60 -1.69
N PRO A 318 7.87 -4.24 -0.56
CA PRO A 318 8.10 -5.19 0.52
C PRO A 318 6.84 -5.81 1.14
N ILE A 319 5.76 -5.06 1.31
CA ILE A 319 4.48 -5.62 1.80
C ILE A 319 3.95 -6.66 0.82
N LEU A 320 4.00 -6.39 -0.47
CA LEU A 320 3.58 -7.34 -1.50
C LEU A 320 4.42 -8.63 -1.45
N PHE A 321 5.74 -8.51 -1.28
CA PHE A 321 6.63 -9.66 -1.06
C PHE A 321 6.25 -10.45 0.20
N ILE A 322 6.10 -9.76 1.34
CA ILE A 322 5.77 -10.40 2.62
C ILE A 322 4.42 -11.10 2.50
N GLY A 323 3.46 -10.49 1.79
CA GLY A 323 2.16 -11.08 1.51
C GLY A 323 2.26 -12.34 0.67
N ALA A 324 3.01 -12.29 -0.45
CA ALA A 324 3.19 -13.44 -1.33
C ALA A 324 3.85 -14.63 -0.61
N THR A 325 4.90 -14.36 0.16
CA THR A 325 5.63 -15.40 0.90
C THR A 325 4.86 -15.91 2.12
N ALA A 326 4.07 -15.06 2.79
CA ALA A 326 3.15 -15.50 3.85
C ALA A 326 2.03 -16.39 3.27
N GLY A 327 1.52 -16.03 2.10
CA GLY A 327 0.57 -16.82 1.34
C GLY A 327 1.12 -18.19 0.95
N GLY A 328 2.31 -18.24 0.37
CA GLY A 328 2.99 -19.49 0.04
C GLY A 328 3.26 -20.36 1.28
N SER A 329 3.73 -19.75 2.38
CA SER A 329 3.90 -20.44 3.66
C SER A 329 2.59 -21.01 4.19
N PHE A 330 1.50 -20.25 4.12
CA PHE A 330 0.17 -20.72 4.53
C PHE A 330 -0.28 -21.91 3.69
N ALA A 331 -0.12 -21.83 2.37
CA ALA A 331 -0.49 -22.90 1.44
C ALA A 331 0.22 -24.21 1.76
N GLN A 332 1.53 -24.16 2.03
CA GLN A 332 2.32 -25.32 2.43
C GLN A 332 1.84 -25.94 3.75
N LEU A 333 1.35 -25.13 4.69
CA LEU A 333 0.86 -25.61 5.99
C LEU A 333 -0.50 -26.30 5.87
N VAL A 334 -1.40 -25.79 5.01
CA VAL A 334 -2.76 -26.33 4.86
C VAL A 334 -2.93 -27.29 3.69
N GLY A 335 -1.85 -27.57 2.94
CA GLY A 335 -1.87 -28.42 1.75
C GLY A 335 -2.67 -27.82 0.58
N ALA A 336 -2.65 -26.49 0.43
CA ALA A 336 -3.32 -25.79 -0.66
C ALA A 336 -2.36 -25.41 -1.79
N ASP A 337 -2.91 -24.98 -2.92
CA ASP A 337 -2.13 -24.50 -4.06
C ASP A 337 -1.31 -23.25 -3.69
N GLN A 338 0.02 -23.36 -3.82
CA GLN A 338 0.95 -22.32 -3.39
C GLN A 338 0.83 -21.04 -4.23
N SER A 339 0.66 -21.18 -5.55
CA SER A 339 0.55 -20.07 -6.48
C SER A 339 -0.68 -19.20 -6.18
N THR A 340 -1.83 -19.84 -5.98
CA THR A 340 -3.10 -19.20 -5.63
C THR A 340 -2.99 -18.44 -4.31
N PHE A 341 -2.51 -19.08 -3.24
CA PHE A 341 -2.42 -18.43 -1.93
C PHE A 341 -1.30 -17.39 -1.86
N ALA A 342 -0.23 -17.53 -2.63
CA ALA A 342 0.77 -16.47 -2.78
C ALA A 342 0.15 -15.22 -3.43
N ALA A 343 -0.60 -15.36 -4.52
CA ALA A 343 -1.31 -14.24 -5.15
C ALA A 343 -2.37 -13.61 -4.23
N ILE A 344 -3.13 -14.42 -3.49
CA ILE A 344 -4.11 -13.93 -2.51
C ILE A 344 -3.41 -13.20 -1.35
N GLY A 345 -2.34 -13.77 -0.79
CA GLY A 345 -1.57 -13.17 0.29
C GLY A 345 -0.91 -11.85 -0.12
N PHE A 346 -0.39 -11.76 -1.35
CA PHE A 346 0.19 -10.57 -1.97
C PHE A 346 -0.77 -9.37 -1.87
N VAL A 347 -2.01 -9.52 -2.33
CA VAL A 347 -3.01 -8.42 -2.29
C VAL A 347 -3.63 -8.24 -0.91
N SER A 348 -3.85 -9.32 -0.16
CA SER A 348 -4.52 -9.27 1.14
C SER A 348 -3.67 -8.57 2.18
N LEU A 349 -2.36 -8.79 2.21
CA LEU A 349 -1.49 -8.09 3.14
C LEU A 349 -1.46 -6.58 2.82
N LEU A 350 -1.46 -6.20 1.53
CA LEU A 350 -1.58 -4.81 1.14
C LEU A 350 -2.92 -4.22 1.62
N ALA A 351 -4.03 -4.89 1.37
CA ALA A 351 -5.37 -4.47 1.80
C ALA A 351 -5.43 -4.15 3.31
N GLY A 352 -4.86 -5.05 4.13
CA GLY A 352 -4.83 -4.92 5.58
C GLY A 352 -3.92 -3.80 6.07
N THR A 353 -2.77 -3.58 5.41
CA THR A 353 -1.79 -2.56 5.82
C THR A 353 -2.16 -1.14 5.39
N THR A 354 -2.85 -0.97 4.25
CA THR A 354 -3.20 0.36 3.70
C THR A 354 -4.67 0.73 3.84
N ASN A 355 -5.51 -0.20 4.32
CA ASN A 355 -6.95 -0.04 4.40
C ASN A 355 -7.63 0.22 3.05
N THR A 356 -7.16 -0.45 2.00
CA THR A 356 -7.69 -0.29 0.63
C THR A 356 -8.14 -1.62 0.02
N PRO A 357 -9.15 -2.30 0.60
CA PRO A 357 -9.59 -3.62 0.14
C PRO A 357 -10.12 -3.62 -1.29
N ILE A 358 -10.78 -2.56 -1.76
CA ILE A 358 -11.37 -2.54 -3.11
C ILE A 358 -10.26 -2.41 -4.15
N ALA A 359 -9.36 -1.44 -3.99
CA ALA A 359 -8.26 -1.20 -4.90
C ALA A 359 -7.32 -2.42 -5.03
N THR A 360 -7.05 -3.10 -3.91
CA THR A 360 -6.18 -4.29 -3.88
C THR A 360 -6.85 -5.54 -4.45
N SER A 361 -8.17 -5.65 -4.34
CA SER A 361 -8.93 -6.70 -5.05
C SER A 361 -8.86 -6.52 -6.56
N ILE A 362 -8.99 -5.28 -7.05
CA ILE A 362 -8.82 -4.95 -8.47
C ILE A 362 -7.37 -5.14 -8.92
N LEU A 363 -6.39 -4.82 -8.06
CA LEU A 363 -4.98 -5.09 -8.32
C LEU A 363 -4.75 -6.59 -8.58
N ALA A 364 -5.42 -7.46 -7.82
CA ALA A 364 -5.33 -8.91 -8.04
C ALA A 364 -5.79 -9.28 -9.46
N ILE A 365 -6.86 -8.67 -9.94
CA ILE A 365 -7.42 -8.94 -11.27
C ILE A 365 -6.46 -8.48 -12.37
N GLU A 366 -5.92 -7.26 -12.25
CA GLU A 366 -5.00 -6.71 -13.26
C GLU A 366 -3.66 -7.47 -13.30
N LEU A 367 -3.16 -7.99 -12.18
CA LEU A 367 -1.85 -8.67 -12.12
C LEU A 367 -1.93 -10.19 -12.33
N PHE A 368 -3.00 -10.83 -11.82
CA PHE A 368 -3.12 -12.30 -11.73
C PHE A 368 -4.30 -12.88 -12.55
N GLY A 369 -5.13 -12.02 -13.15
CA GLY A 369 -6.25 -12.40 -14.00
C GLY A 369 -7.61 -12.40 -13.29
N ALA A 370 -8.69 -12.31 -14.08
CA ALA A 370 -10.05 -12.12 -13.58
C ALA A 370 -10.60 -13.29 -12.73
N SER A 371 -10.06 -14.49 -12.92
CA SER A 371 -10.50 -15.71 -12.22
C SER A 371 -10.19 -15.67 -10.72
N ILE A 372 -9.20 -14.88 -10.26
CA ILE A 372 -8.87 -14.74 -8.83
C ILE A 372 -9.83 -13.78 -8.10
N ALA A 373 -10.61 -12.97 -8.83
CA ALA A 373 -11.39 -11.86 -8.32
C ALA A 373 -12.22 -12.16 -7.05
N PRO A 374 -13.09 -13.20 -7.02
CA PRO A 374 -13.92 -13.46 -5.85
C PRO A 374 -13.09 -13.84 -4.61
N TYR A 375 -11.98 -14.58 -4.81
CA TYR A 375 -11.13 -15.05 -3.72
C TYR A 375 -10.28 -13.92 -3.16
N ALA A 376 -9.67 -13.14 -4.04
CA ALA A 376 -8.93 -11.94 -3.68
C ALA A 376 -9.83 -10.95 -2.93
N ALA A 377 -11.06 -10.72 -3.40
CA ALA A 377 -12.00 -9.80 -2.76
C ALA A 377 -12.35 -10.21 -1.33
N VAL A 378 -12.74 -11.47 -1.12
CA VAL A 378 -13.07 -11.99 0.22
C VAL A 378 -11.88 -11.87 1.15
N SER A 379 -10.69 -12.31 0.70
CA SER A 379 -9.48 -12.28 1.53
C SER A 379 -8.98 -10.86 1.82
N CYS A 380 -9.06 -9.93 0.86
CA CYS A 380 -8.71 -8.52 1.05
C CYS A 380 -9.62 -7.85 2.08
N VAL A 381 -10.94 -8.10 2.01
CA VAL A 381 -11.90 -7.57 2.99
C VAL A 381 -11.66 -8.17 4.37
N LEU A 382 -11.43 -9.48 4.47
CA LEU A 382 -11.10 -10.12 5.76
C LEU A 382 -9.81 -9.54 6.35
N SER A 383 -8.76 -9.42 5.55
CA SER A 383 -7.49 -8.83 5.98
C SER A 383 -7.66 -7.38 6.43
N TYR A 384 -8.41 -6.59 5.68
CA TYR A 384 -8.82 -5.24 6.06
C TYR A 384 -9.55 -5.21 7.40
N LEU A 385 -10.52 -6.08 7.65
CA LEU A 385 -11.24 -6.08 8.93
C LEU A 385 -10.34 -6.50 10.09
N MET A 386 -9.50 -7.53 9.89
CA MET A 386 -8.63 -8.10 10.91
C MET A 386 -7.41 -7.25 11.23
N SER A 387 -6.98 -6.36 10.34
CA SER A 387 -5.94 -5.38 10.65
C SER A 387 -6.39 -4.31 11.66
N GLY A 388 -7.69 -4.25 11.97
CA GLY A 388 -8.27 -3.24 12.86
C GLY A 388 -8.09 -1.83 12.30
N HIS A 389 -8.14 -0.79 13.14
CA HIS A 389 -7.94 0.60 12.69
C HIS A 389 -6.45 1.00 12.58
N GLN A 390 -5.55 0.04 12.37
CA GLN A 390 -4.15 0.34 12.10
C GLN A 390 -3.96 0.64 10.61
N SER A 391 -2.95 1.44 10.29
CA SER A 391 -2.58 1.74 8.91
C SER A 391 -1.10 2.07 8.84
N LEU A 392 -0.48 1.76 7.71
CA LEU A 392 0.82 2.29 7.34
C LEU A 392 0.79 3.83 7.24
N TYR A 393 -0.37 4.40 6.88
CA TYR A 393 -0.56 5.83 6.71
C TYR A 393 -1.32 6.43 7.91
N ALA A 394 -0.58 7.02 8.85
CA ALA A 394 -1.14 7.66 10.04
C ALA A 394 -2.06 8.86 9.69
N SER A 395 -1.83 9.53 8.56
CA SER A 395 -2.58 10.69 8.07
C SER A 395 -3.88 10.32 7.34
N GLN A 396 -4.11 9.03 7.09
CA GLN A 396 -5.38 8.53 6.56
C GLN A 396 -6.51 8.88 7.54
N ARG A 397 -7.63 9.42 7.04
CA ARG A 397 -8.77 9.79 7.89
C ARG A 397 -9.71 8.60 8.07
N LEU A 398 -10.19 8.38 9.29
CA LEU A 398 -11.25 7.40 9.53
C LEU A 398 -12.61 8.10 9.48
N ILE A 399 -13.41 7.84 8.45
CA ILE A 399 -14.76 8.42 8.33
C ILE A 399 -15.80 7.45 8.87
N ILE A 400 -15.76 6.19 8.43
CA ILE A 400 -16.68 5.16 8.90
C ILE A 400 -15.87 4.05 9.59
N PRO A 401 -16.18 3.69 10.85
CA PRO A 401 -15.47 2.63 11.55
C PRO A 401 -15.77 1.27 10.91
N LYS A 402 -14.81 0.34 11.02
CA LYS A 402 -14.93 -1.03 10.47
C LYS A 402 -16.03 -1.87 11.13
N SER A 403 -16.47 -1.48 12.31
CA SER A 403 -17.56 -2.12 13.05
C SER A 403 -18.33 -1.10 13.86
N GLY A 404 -19.66 -1.18 13.81
CA GLY A 404 -20.55 -0.33 14.63
C GLY A 404 -20.45 -0.58 16.13
N ALA A 405 -19.76 -1.65 16.56
CA ALA A 405 -19.48 -1.91 17.96
C ALA A 405 -18.34 -1.04 18.52
N ILE A 406 -17.55 -0.39 17.66
CA ILE A 406 -16.38 0.40 18.05
C ILE A 406 -16.76 1.88 17.95
N ALA A 407 -16.92 2.56 19.08
CA ALA A 407 -17.21 3.99 19.10
C ALA A 407 -15.92 4.78 18.85
N ILE A 408 -15.74 5.26 17.61
CA ILE A 408 -14.64 6.18 17.24
C ILE A 408 -15.25 7.46 16.67
N ARG A 409 -14.70 8.60 17.05
CA ARG A 409 -15.08 9.91 16.47
C ARG A 409 -14.69 9.95 14.97
N PRO A 410 -15.66 10.11 14.06
CA PRO A 410 -15.38 10.26 12.63
C PRO A 410 -14.50 11.48 12.34
N GLY A 411 -13.70 11.40 11.28
CA GLY A 411 -12.90 12.50 10.74
C GLY A 411 -11.49 12.64 11.32
N LEU A 412 -11.16 11.91 12.39
CA LEU A 412 -9.82 11.88 12.95
C LEU A 412 -8.85 11.10 12.05
N SER A 413 -7.58 11.50 12.08
CA SER A 413 -6.49 10.75 11.44
C SER A 413 -6.18 9.47 12.24
N ILE A 414 -5.78 8.39 11.56
CA ILE A 414 -5.47 7.12 12.23
C ILE A 414 -4.38 7.28 13.29
N GLY A 415 -3.36 8.11 13.05
CA GLY A 415 -2.30 8.38 14.01
C GLY A 415 -2.82 8.99 15.32
N SER A 416 -3.80 9.89 15.25
CA SER A 416 -4.42 10.49 16.44
C SER A 416 -5.31 9.51 17.22
N LEU A 417 -5.82 8.44 16.60
CA LEU A 417 -6.70 7.48 17.26
C LEU A 417 -5.99 6.63 18.33
N SER A 418 -4.68 6.40 18.18
CA SER A 418 -3.94 5.61 19.17
C SER A 418 -3.81 6.32 20.53
N ALA A 419 -3.97 7.64 20.58
CA ALA A 419 -3.88 8.43 21.80
C ALA A 419 -5.22 8.55 22.55
N ASP A 420 -6.35 8.32 21.86
CA ASP A 420 -7.71 8.60 22.38
C ASP A 420 -8.51 7.33 22.75
N ARG A 421 -7.91 6.13 22.66
CA ARG A 421 -8.61 4.88 22.98
C ARG A 421 -8.80 4.70 24.48
N LYS A 422 -10.04 4.83 24.97
CA LYS A 422 -10.45 4.27 26.27
C LYS A 422 -11.05 2.86 26.09
N PRO A 423 -10.77 1.89 26.98
CA PRO A 423 -11.30 0.53 26.88
C PRO A 423 -12.84 0.43 26.93
N THR A 424 -13.50 1.47 27.44
CA THR A 424 -14.96 1.57 27.66
C THR A 424 -15.79 1.84 26.39
N ASP A 425 -15.18 2.06 25.23
CA ASP A 425 -15.88 2.47 24.00
C ASP A 425 -16.37 1.29 23.12
N ILE A 426 -16.29 0.06 23.64
CA ILE A 426 -16.71 -1.15 22.95
C ILE A 426 -18.16 -1.48 23.34
N ARG A 427 -19.12 -1.23 22.43
CA ARG A 427 -20.55 -1.57 22.57
C ARG A 427 -20.82 -3.06 22.32
N LEU A 428 -19.97 -3.96 22.82
CA LEU A 428 -20.15 -5.42 22.66
C LEU A 428 -21.42 -5.92 23.39
N SER A 429 -21.87 -5.18 24.40
CA SER A 429 -22.98 -5.54 25.28
C SER A 429 -24.31 -5.71 24.54
N SER A 430 -24.62 -4.89 23.53
CA SER A 430 -25.94 -4.94 22.86
C SER A 430 -26.10 -6.14 21.93
N TRP A 431 -25.04 -6.59 21.26
CA TRP A 431 -25.11 -7.76 20.36
C TRP A 431 -25.11 -9.07 21.12
N LEU A 432 -24.27 -9.19 22.17
CA LEU A 432 -24.30 -10.34 23.09
C LEU A 432 -25.65 -10.44 23.81
N GLN A 433 -26.26 -9.31 24.20
CA GLN A 433 -27.61 -9.30 24.75
C GLN A 433 -28.66 -9.81 23.75
N ARG A 434 -28.56 -9.43 22.46
CA ARG A 434 -29.45 -9.91 21.39
C ARG A 434 -29.27 -11.40 21.09
N LEU A 435 -28.04 -11.90 21.09
CA LEU A 435 -27.75 -13.33 20.96
C LEU A 435 -28.27 -14.13 22.15
N LYS A 436 -28.08 -13.61 23.36
CA LYS A 436 -28.61 -14.22 24.59
C LYS A 436 -30.14 -14.24 24.57
N SER A 437 -30.81 -13.18 24.10
CA SER A 437 -32.27 -13.19 23.93
C SER A 437 -32.74 -14.13 22.83
N PHE A 438 -31.98 -14.28 21.75
CA PHE A 438 -32.30 -15.21 20.65
C PHE A 438 -32.20 -16.67 21.10
N PHE A 439 -31.11 -17.04 21.79
CA PHE A 439 -30.96 -18.38 22.37
C PHE A 439 -31.99 -18.66 23.48
N ASN A 440 -32.31 -17.67 24.32
CA ASN A 440 -33.39 -17.81 25.30
C ASN A 440 -34.77 -18.00 24.64
N GLY A 441 -35.03 -17.36 23.50
CA GLY A 441 -36.26 -17.56 22.71
C GLY A 441 -36.37 -18.95 22.09
N LEU A 442 -35.24 -19.55 21.67
CA LEU A 442 -35.17 -20.93 21.19
C LEU A 442 -35.36 -21.95 22.32
N ALA A 443 -34.84 -21.66 23.52
CA ALA A 443 -35.05 -22.49 24.71
C ALA A 443 -36.52 -22.45 25.19
N GLY A 444 -37.17 -21.28 25.13
CA GLY A 444 -38.59 -21.12 25.45
C GLY A 444 -39.54 -21.87 24.51
N ARG A 445 -39.21 -21.98 23.21
CA ARG A 445 -39.99 -22.76 22.25
C ARG A 445 -39.90 -24.29 22.43
N LYS A 446 -38.83 -24.80 23.05
CA LYS A 446 -38.70 -26.25 23.34
C LYS A 446 -39.52 -26.69 24.55
N ASN A 447 -39.86 -25.78 25.47
CA ASN A 447 -40.71 -26.09 26.62
C ASN A 447 -42.20 -26.00 26.30
N GLY A 448 -42.60 -25.27 25.25
CA GLY A 448 -44.01 -25.17 24.82
C GLY A 448 -44.50 -26.30 23.90
N ALA A 449 -43.63 -27.23 23.51
CA ALA A 449 -43.98 -28.37 22.65
C ALA A 449 -44.02 -29.72 23.40
N LYS A 450 -44.11 -29.67 24.74
CA LYS A 450 -44.30 -30.85 25.61
C LYS A 450 -45.64 -30.86 26.34
N ASP A 451 -46.48 -29.84 26.14
CA ASP A 451 -47.81 -29.70 26.74
C ASP A 451 -48.94 -29.70 25.69
N GLU A 452 -48.68 -30.24 24.50
CA GLU A 452 -49.69 -30.75 23.55
C GLU A 452 -49.38 -32.22 23.27
#